data_AF-A0A7Y9SZG8-F1
#
_entry.id   AF-A0A7Y9SZG8-F1
#
_cell.length_a   1.000
_cell.length_b   1.000
_cell.length_c   1.000
_cell.angle_alpha   90.00
_cell.angle_beta   90.00
_cell.angle_gamma   90.00
#
_symmetry.space_group_name_H-M   'P 1'
#
loop_
_entity.id
_entity.type
_entity.pdbx_description
1 polymer ?
#
loop_
_entity_poly.entity_id
_entity_poly.type
_entity_poly.pdbx_seq_one_letter_code
_entity_poly.pdbx_strand_id
1 'polypeptide(L)'
;MSEEPLAALFGHNGKAVVELFDRVSQLRRWMIESLAASGDAEATGVYDAVWDRWLANVDPCSPDLGNRHAGLLRMNRDSPAGKAPSILHSVLWHLAREMDGDEAFISDEESLFFSARWSRVADCMQHTLFAIGVEEEFVDPSERAILRRSYDAAVLQC
;
A
#
# COMPACT_ATOMS: atom_id res chain seq x y z
N MET A 1 -14.07 27.29 7.52
CA MET A 1 -13.82 26.12 6.66
C MET A 1 -13.91 24.91 7.56
N SER A 2 -14.94 24.09 7.40
CA SER A 2 -15.07 22.82 8.10
C SER A 2 -14.08 21.84 7.47
N GLU A 3 -13.08 21.43 8.24
CA GLU A 3 -12.16 20.35 7.87
C GLU A 3 -13.01 19.08 7.70
N GLU A 4 -13.15 18.58 6.47
CA GLU A 4 -13.77 17.28 6.26
C GLU A 4 -12.86 16.22 6.92
N PRO A 5 -13.42 15.28 7.71
CA PRO A 5 -12.62 14.23 8.31
C PRO A 5 -11.84 13.47 7.22
N LEU A 6 -10.53 13.29 7.38
CA LEU A 6 -9.65 12.62 6.41
C LEU A 6 -10.21 11.27 5.90
N ALA A 7 -10.94 10.55 6.76
CA ALA A 7 -11.63 9.31 6.43
C ALA A 7 -12.64 9.44 5.27
N ALA A 8 -13.26 10.61 5.09
CA ALA A 8 -14.22 10.85 4.00
C ALA A 8 -13.56 10.77 2.61
N LEU A 9 -12.24 10.93 2.51
CA LEU A 9 -11.49 10.84 1.25
C LEU A 9 -11.29 9.40 0.76
N PHE A 10 -11.64 8.39 1.57
CA PHE A 10 -11.35 6.98 1.30
C PHE A 10 -12.59 6.09 1.29
N GLY A 11 -13.79 6.66 1.19
CA GLY A 11 -15.03 5.89 1.08
C GLY A 11 -15.41 5.13 2.36
N HIS A 12 -16.08 3.98 2.19
CA HIS A 12 -16.69 3.25 3.31
C HIS A 12 -15.65 2.78 4.34
N ASN A 13 -14.47 2.39 3.88
CA ASN A 13 -13.39 1.86 4.71
C ASN A 13 -12.44 2.94 5.25
N GLY A 14 -12.75 4.22 5.08
CA GLY A 14 -11.79 5.29 5.31
C GLY A 14 -11.31 5.46 6.74
N LYS A 15 -12.12 5.07 7.74
CA LYS A 15 -11.67 5.05 9.13
C LYS A 15 -10.55 4.01 9.34
N ALA A 16 -10.71 2.81 8.78
CA ALA A 16 -9.72 1.75 8.91
C ALA A 16 -8.42 2.09 8.15
N VAL A 17 -8.53 2.81 7.03
CA VAL A 17 -7.37 3.34 6.29
C VAL A 17 -6.61 4.37 7.12
N VAL A 18 -7.29 5.29 7.80
CA VAL A 18 -6.63 6.27 8.69
C VAL A 18 -5.95 5.55 9.87
N GLU A 19 -6.62 4.58 10.50
CA GLU A 19 -6.02 3.77 11.57
C GLU A 19 -4.77 3.00 11.08
N LEU A 20 -4.75 2.55 9.83
CA LEU A 20 -3.56 1.95 9.24
C LEU A 20 -2.41 2.97 9.15
N PHE A 21 -2.67 4.20 8.70
CA PHE A 21 -1.62 5.23 8.60
C PHE A 21 -1.01 5.57 9.96
N ASP A 22 -1.84 5.68 10.99
CA ASP A 22 -1.36 5.89 12.36
C ASP A 22 -0.45 4.73 12.80
N ARG A 23 -0.83 3.48 12.52
CA ARG A 23 0.00 2.32 12.82
C ARG A 23 1.30 2.29 12.02
N VAL A 24 1.26 2.66 10.73
CA VAL A 24 2.45 2.74 9.88
C VAL A 24 3.47 3.72 10.45
N SER A 25 3.01 4.89 10.90
CA SER A 25 3.90 5.90 11.51
C SER A 25 4.60 5.42 12.79
N GLN A 26 4.10 4.34 13.40
CA GLN A 26 4.63 3.78 14.65
C GLN A 26 5.40 2.47 14.44
N LEU A 27 5.63 2.06 13.19
CA LEU A 27 6.40 0.85 12.89
C LEU A 27 7.82 0.97 13.44
N ARG A 28 8.27 -0.10 14.11
CA ARG A 28 9.60 -0.18 14.71
C ARG A 28 10.57 -0.84 13.76
N ARG A 29 11.87 -0.59 13.95
CA ARG A 29 12.94 -1.15 13.11
C ARG A 29 12.81 -2.66 12.87
N TRP A 30 12.53 -3.45 13.91
CA TRP A 30 12.40 -4.90 13.76
C TRP A 30 11.18 -5.30 12.91
N MET A 31 10.08 -4.53 12.93
CA MET A 31 8.93 -4.73 12.04
C MET A 31 9.32 -4.42 10.60
N ILE A 32 10.08 -3.33 10.38
CA ILE A 32 10.61 -2.96 9.05
C ILE A 32 11.49 -4.07 8.49
N GLU A 33 12.38 -4.66 9.30
CA GLU A 33 13.20 -5.79 8.86
C GLU A 33 12.34 -7.03 8.53
N SER A 34 11.34 -7.34 9.36
CA SER A 34 10.42 -8.44 9.08
C SER A 34 9.64 -8.23 7.78
N LEU A 35 9.10 -7.02 7.56
CA LEU A 35 8.38 -6.65 6.35
C LEU A 35 9.27 -6.72 5.11
N ALA A 36 10.49 -6.21 5.19
CA ALA A 36 11.44 -6.23 4.08
C ALA A 36 11.90 -7.65 3.70
N ALA A 37 11.87 -8.59 4.65
CA ALA A 37 12.19 -10.00 4.42
C ALA A 37 10.99 -10.82 3.92
N SER A 38 9.77 -10.35 4.14
CA SER A 38 8.52 -11.10 3.88
C SER A 38 7.97 -10.94 2.46
N GLY A 39 8.82 -10.94 1.43
CA GLY A 39 8.36 -10.88 0.05
C GLY A 39 7.36 -12.01 -0.25
N ASP A 40 6.12 -11.64 -0.61
CA ASP A 40 5.02 -12.58 -0.84
C ASP A 40 4.50 -12.44 -2.28
N ALA A 41 4.94 -13.35 -3.14
CA ALA A 41 4.55 -13.36 -4.55
C ALA A 41 3.05 -13.67 -4.75
N GLU A 42 2.43 -14.39 -3.81
CA GLU A 42 0.99 -14.65 -3.84
C GLU A 42 0.23 -13.35 -3.57
N ALA A 43 0.67 -12.57 -2.57
CA ALA A 43 0.08 -11.27 -2.28
C ALA A 43 0.23 -10.29 -3.45
N THR A 44 1.37 -10.28 -4.14
CA THR A 44 1.54 -9.49 -5.38
C THR A 44 0.54 -9.91 -6.46
N GLY A 45 0.36 -11.21 -6.68
CA GLY A 45 -0.61 -11.71 -7.66
C GLY A 45 -2.06 -11.31 -7.32
N VAL A 46 -2.44 -11.39 -6.05
CA VAL A 46 -3.75 -10.93 -5.58
C VAL A 46 -3.89 -9.41 -5.73
N TYR A 47 -2.84 -8.64 -5.40
CA TYR A 47 -2.85 -7.19 -5.54
C TYR A 47 -3.09 -6.77 -7.00
N ASP A 48 -2.38 -7.38 -7.95
CA ASP A 48 -2.57 -7.14 -9.38
C ASP A 48 -4.00 -7.51 -9.82
N ALA A 49 -4.54 -8.64 -9.35
CA ALA A 49 -5.90 -9.09 -9.68
C ALA A 49 -7.00 -8.16 -9.13
N VAL A 50 -6.78 -7.53 -7.96
CA VAL A 50 -7.69 -6.52 -7.41
C VAL A 50 -7.69 -5.26 -8.27
N TRP A 51 -6.51 -4.81 -8.70
CA TRP A 51 -6.39 -3.68 -9.64
C TRP A 51 -7.11 -3.96 -10.95
N ASP A 52 -6.91 -5.14 -11.54
CA ASP A 52 -7.55 -5.51 -12.80
C ASP A 52 -9.07 -5.58 -12.67
N ARG A 53 -9.61 -6.15 -11.58
CA ARG A 53 -11.06 -6.17 -11.32
C ARG A 53 -11.66 -4.78 -11.21
N TRP A 54 -11.00 -3.89 -10.48
CA TRP A 54 -11.43 -2.51 -10.34
C TRP A 54 -11.34 -1.75 -11.67
N LEU A 55 -10.23 -1.89 -12.40
CA LEU A 55 -10.06 -1.29 -13.73
C LEU A 55 -11.12 -1.77 -14.71
N ALA A 56 -11.41 -3.07 -14.73
CA ALA A 56 -12.43 -3.64 -15.61
C ALA A 56 -13.82 -3.07 -15.31
N ASN A 57 -14.06 -2.56 -14.09
CA ASN A 57 -15.30 -1.89 -13.71
C ASN A 57 -15.31 -0.41 -14.12
N VAL A 58 -14.22 0.34 -13.87
CA VAL A 58 -14.18 1.80 -14.07
C VAL A 58 -13.66 2.25 -15.44
N ASP A 59 -12.96 1.36 -16.15
CA ASP A 59 -12.39 1.58 -17.49
C ASP A 59 -12.10 0.23 -18.20
N PRO A 60 -13.13 -0.45 -18.71
CA PRO A 60 -12.98 -1.77 -19.32
C PRO A 60 -12.07 -1.82 -20.56
N CYS A 61 -11.75 -0.67 -21.16
CA CYS A 61 -10.88 -0.56 -22.32
C CYS A 61 -9.47 -0.05 -21.96
N SER A 62 -9.13 0.03 -20.66
CA SER A 62 -7.83 0.51 -20.22
C SER A 62 -6.69 -0.35 -20.78
N PRO A 63 -5.63 0.25 -21.35
CA PRO A 63 -4.44 -0.49 -21.78
C PRO A 63 -3.66 -1.07 -20.60
N ASP A 64 -3.99 -0.68 -19.36
CA ASP A 64 -3.34 -1.15 -18.15
C ASP A 64 -3.91 -2.49 -17.64
N LEU A 65 -5.04 -2.97 -18.19
CA LEU A 65 -5.62 -4.26 -17.80
C LEU A 65 -4.69 -5.44 -18.10
N GLY A 66 -4.46 -6.28 -17.08
CA GLY A 66 -3.60 -7.47 -17.18
C GLY A 66 -2.11 -7.17 -17.07
N ASN A 67 -1.72 -5.92 -16.83
CA ASN A 67 -0.34 -5.55 -16.54
C ASN A 67 -0.01 -5.79 -15.06
N ARG A 68 1.28 -5.75 -14.73
CA ARG A 68 1.71 -5.72 -13.32
C ARG A 68 1.51 -4.33 -12.75
N HIS A 69 0.93 -4.26 -11.56
CA HIS A 69 0.57 -3.01 -10.89
C HIS A 69 1.42 -2.74 -9.64
N ALA A 70 2.36 -3.64 -9.31
CA ALA A 70 3.30 -3.49 -8.20
C ALA A 70 4.00 -2.11 -8.22
N GLY A 71 4.00 -1.42 -7.07
CA GLY A 71 4.58 -0.08 -6.92
C GLY A 71 3.74 1.07 -7.49
N LEU A 72 2.60 0.82 -8.15
CA LEU A 72 1.73 1.90 -8.63
C LEU A 72 0.97 2.58 -7.48
N LEU A 73 1.23 3.88 -7.30
CA LEU A 73 0.52 4.72 -6.33
C LEU A 73 -0.81 5.23 -6.86
N ARG A 74 -0.90 5.40 -8.18
CA ARG A 74 -2.05 5.91 -8.94
C ARG A 74 -1.84 5.66 -10.43
N MET A 75 -2.91 5.71 -11.20
CA MET A 75 -2.87 5.82 -12.66
C MET A 75 -3.26 7.24 -13.09
N ASN A 76 -3.71 7.44 -14.33
CA ASN A 76 -4.38 8.69 -14.76
C ASN A 76 -5.71 8.97 -14.01
N ARG A 77 -6.02 8.15 -12.99
CA ARG A 77 -7.18 8.15 -12.10
C ARG A 77 -6.74 7.71 -10.70
N ASP A 78 -7.64 7.78 -9.73
CA ASP A 78 -7.43 7.27 -8.38
C ASP A 78 -7.20 5.74 -8.38
N SER A 79 -6.93 5.14 -7.21
CA SER A 79 -6.74 3.70 -7.07
C SER A 79 -8.03 2.98 -6.62
N PRO A 80 -8.07 1.64 -6.57
CA PRO A 80 -9.12 0.87 -5.89
C PRO A 80 -9.38 1.31 -4.44
N ALA A 81 -8.39 1.92 -3.77
CA ALA A 81 -8.49 2.50 -2.44
C ALA A 81 -8.48 4.06 -2.48
N GLY A 82 -8.95 4.65 -3.58
CA GLY A 82 -8.97 6.10 -3.78
C GLY A 82 -7.57 6.72 -3.75
N LYS A 83 -7.42 7.79 -2.97
CA LYS A 83 -6.14 8.51 -2.79
C LYS A 83 -5.23 7.90 -1.71
N ALA A 84 -5.67 6.83 -1.06
CA ALA A 84 -4.95 6.25 0.07
C ALA A 84 -3.51 5.82 -0.24
N PRO A 85 -3.17 5.22 -1.41
CA PRO A 85 -1.79 4.80 -1.66
C PRO A 85 -0.79 5.97 -1.75
N SER A 86 -1.23 7.13 -2.24
CA SER A 86 -0.39 8.34 -2.28
C SER A 86 -0.07 8.88 -0.88
N ILE A 87 -1.05 8.79 0.03
CA ILE A 87 -0.87 9.19 1.42
C ILE A 87 0.00 8.16 2.15
N LEU A 88 -0.25 6.86 1.95
CA LEU A 88 0.59 5.80 2.48
C LEU A 88 2.04 5.98 2.08
N HIS A 89 2.30 6.25 0.79
CA HIS A 89 3.66 6.51 0.31
C HIS A 89 4.31 7.69 1.02
N SER A 90 3.57 8.77 1.26
CA SER A 90 4.08 9.94 2.00
C SER A 90 4.41 9.62 3.45
N VAL A 91 3.55 8.83 4.13
CA VAL A 91 3.80 8.35 5.51
C VAL A 91 5.04 7.47 5.56
N LEU A 92 5.17 6.51 4.63
CA LEU A 92 6.35 5.64 4.52
C LEU A 92 7.61 6.43 4.21
N TRP A 93 7.52 7.44 3.35
CA TRP A 93 8.65 8.28 3.00
C TRP A 93 9.21 9.01 4.22
N HIS A 94 8.31 9.58 5.04
CA HIS A 94 8.70 10.23 6.27
C HIS A 94 9.34 9.25 7.26
N LEU A 95 8.67 8.13 7.51
CA LEU A 95 9.17 7.08 8.39
C LEU A 95 10.55 6.56 7.95
N ALA A 96 10.74 6.34 6.65
CA ALA A 96 11.99 5.85 6.10
C ALA A 96 13.13 6.83 6.34
N ARG A 97 12.86 8.12 6.13
CA ARG A 97 13.84 9.17 6.39
C ARG A 97 14.15 9.33 7.87
N GLU A 98 13.16 9.24 8.75
CA GLU A 98 13.37 9.28 10.19
C GLU A 98 14.20 8.08 10.68
N MET A 99 13.96 6.90 10.12
CA MET A 99 14.58 5.66 10.59
C MET A 99 16.01 5.48 10.05
N ASP A 100 16.25 5.80 8.78
CA ASP A 100 17.51 5.47 8.11
C ASP A 100 18.13 6.63 7.33
N GLY A 101 17.56 7.83 7.41
CA GLY A 101 18.09 9.02 6.75
C GLY A 101 18.16 8.83 5.23
N ASP A 102 19.31 9.16 4.65
CA ASP A 102 19.49 9.10 3.19
C ASP A 102 19.66 7.66 2.67
N GLU A 103 20.09 6.71 3.51
CA GLU A 103 20.22 5.28 3.16
C GLU A 103 18.86 4.60 2.90
N ALA A 104 17.76 5.24 3.28
CA ALA A 104 16.43 4.82 2.91
C ALA A 104 16.14 4.98 1.41
N PHE A 105 16.96 5.75 0.68
CA PHE A 105 16.69 6.16 -0.67
C PHE A 105 17.86 5.87 -1.62
N ILE A 106 17.53 5.71 -2.90
CA ILE A 106 18.48 5.63 -4.00
C ILE A 106 18.16 6.79 -4.95
N SER A 107 19.21 7.49 -5.38
CA SER A 107 19.09 8.51 -6.43
C SER A 107 19.27 7.86 -7.79
N ASP A 108 18.33 8.10 -8.69
CA ASP A 108 18.47 7.78 -10.11
C ASP A 108 18.06 9.01 -10.94
N GLU A 109 18.98 9.44 -11.80
CA GLU A 109 18.93 10.73 -12.49
C GLU A 109 18.64 11.92 -11.54
N GLU A 110 17.41 12.44 -11.56
CA GLU A 110 16.94 13.55 -10.72
C GLU A 110 15.84 13.13 -9.73
N SER A 111 15.58 11.83 -9.60
CA SER A 111 14.52 11.27 -8.77
C SER A 111 15.08 10.44 -7.63
N LEU A 112 14.44 10.56 -6.46
CA LEU A 112 14.70 9.70 -5.32
C LEU A 112 13.66 8.59 -5.28
N PHE A 113 14.15 7.37 -5.08
CA PHE A 113 13.35 6.17 -4.93
C PHE A 113 13.66 5.51 -3.59
N PHE A 114 12.75 4.70 -3.07
CA PHE A 114 13.09 3.85 -1.94
C PHE A 114 14.24 2.90 -2.29
N SER A 115 15.13 2.65 -1.32
CA SER A 115 16.10 1.58 -1.42
C SER A 115 15.39 0.22 -1.47
N ALA A 116 16.07 -0.82 -1.96
CA ALA A 116 15.46 -2.14 -2.15
C ALA A 116 14.74 -2.69 -0.90
N ARG A 117 15.26 -2.38 0.29
CA ARG A 117 14.62 -2.74 1.57
C ARG A 117 13.30 -2.01 1.75
N TRP A 118 13.30 -0.68 1.57
CA TRP A 118 12.10 0.16 1.73
C TRP A 118 11.07 -0.05 0.62
N SER A 119 11.49 -0.41 -0.60
CA SER A 119 10.56 -0.78 -1.66
C SER A 119 9.74 -2.03 -1.28
N ARG A 120 10.38 -3.05 -0.72
CA ARG A 120 9.66 -4.25 -0.24
C ARG A 120 8.70 -3.95 0.91
N VAL A 121 9.09 -3.04 1.80
CA VAL A 121 8.20 -2.54 2.88
C VAL A 121 7.01 -1.83 2.26
N ALA A 122 7.24 -0.95 1.28
CA ALA A 122 6.18 -0.23 0.59
C ALA A 122 5.20 -1.18 -0.11
N ASP A 123 5.69 -2.22 -0.79
CA ASP A 123 4.85 -3.25 -1.41
C ASP A 123 3.97 -3.95 -0.36
N CYS A 124 4.56 -4.42 0.74
CA CYS A 124 3.81 -5.08 1.82
C CYS A 124 2.72 -4.16 2.42
N MET A 125 3.03 -2.88 2.57
CA MET A 125 2.08 -1.91 3.10
C MET A 125 0.99 -1.55 2.09
N GLN A 126 1.29 -1.51 0.78
CA GLN A 126 0.30 -1.36 -0.27
C GLN A 126 -0.67 -2.55 -0.30
N HIS A 127 -0.15 -3.78 -0.19
CA HIS A 127 -1.00 -4.97 -0.08
C HIS A 127 -1.93 -4.87 1.14
N THR A 128 -1.38 -4.52 2.30
CA THR A 128 -2.14 -4.34 3.55
C THR A 128 -3.21 -3.26 3.41
N LEU A 129 -2.89 -2.14 2.76
CA LEU A 129 -3.84 -1.10 2.44
C LEU A 129 -4.97 -1.62 1.57
N PHE A 130 -4.69 -2.44 0.57
CA PHE A 130 -5.74 -2.98 -0.31
C PHE A 130 -6.66 -3.93 0.45
N ALA A 131 -6.10 -4.76 1.32
CA ALA A 131 -6.89 -5.65 2.14
C ALA A 131 -7.84 -4.93 3.12
N ILE A 132 -7.57 -3.67 3.45
CA ILE A 132 -8.34 -2.88 4.42
C ILE A 132 -9.25 -1.88 3.71
N GLY A 133 -8.71 -1.14 2.74
CA GLY A 133 -9.32 0.04 2.15
C GLY A 133 -10.16 -0.23 0.91
N VAL A 134 -9.95 -1.33 0.20
CA VAL A 134 -10.72 -1.66 -1.01
C VAL A 134 -12.09 -2.23 -0.62
N GLU A 135 -13.12 -1.91 -1.39
CA GLU A 135 -14.49 -2.40 -1.20
C GLU A 135 -14.60 -3.92 -1.41
N GLU A 136 -15.52 -4.57 -0.71
CA GLU A 136 -15.69 -6.04 -0.73
C GLU A 136 -16.05 -6.61 -2.10
N GLU A 137 -16.61 -5.79 -3.00
CA GLU A 137 -16.90 -6.22 -4.38
C GLU A 137 -15.63 -6.52 -5.20
N PHE A 138 -14.48 -5.94 -4.83
CA PHE A 138 -13.23 -6.09 -5.57
C PHE A 138 -12.18 -6.94 -4.84
N VAL A 139 -12.40 -7.29 -3.57
CA VAL A 139 -11.47 -8.14 -2.81
C VAL A 139 -12.21 -8.98 -1.77
N ASP A 140 -12.11 -10.29 -1.92
CA ASP A 140 -12.82 -11.25 -1.07
C ASP A 140 -12.09 -11.52 0.26
N PRO A 141 -12.72 -12.16 1.26
CA PRO A 141 -12.11 -12.40 2.56
C PRO A 141 -10.81 -13.23 2.52
N SER A 142 -10.69 -14.18 1.60
CA SER A 142 -9.49 -15.02 1.45
C SER A 142 -8.33 -14.21 0.85
N GLU A 143 -8.62 -13.37 -0.13
CA GLU A 143 -7.67 -12.46 -0.74
C GLU A 143 -7.18 -11.39 0.25
N ARG A 144 -8.09 -10.85 1.08
CA ARG A 144 -7.72 -9.93 2.17
C ARG A 144 -6.74 -10.58 3.14
N ALA A 145 -6.92 -11.85 3.48
CA ALA A 145 -6.01 -12.58 4.36
C ALA A 145 -4.63 -12.78 3.72
N ILE A 146 -4.56 -13.07 2.41
CA ILE A 146 -3.31 -13.16 1.67
C ILE A 146 -2.58 -11.81 1.69
N LEU A 147 -3.28 -10.74 1.34
CA LEU A 147 -2.71 -9.39 1.24
C LEU A 147 -2.18 -8.84 2.59
N ARG A 148 -2.75 -9.25 3.73
CA ARG A 148 -2.31 -8.82 5.07
C ARG A 148 -1.23 -9.69 5.70
N ARG A 149 -0.97 -10.87 5.13
CA ARG A 149 -0.16 -11.91 5.76
C ARG A 149 1.19 -11.40 6.26
N SER A 150 1.92 -10.67 5.41
CA SER A 150 3.23 -10.12 5.75
C SER A 150 3.17 -9.10 6.89
N TYR A 151 2.14 -8.23 6.90
CA TYR A 151 1.93 -7.27 7.97
C TYR A 151 1.55 -7.96 9.28
N ASP A 152 0.60 -8.88 9.25
CA ASP A 152 0.16 -9.60 10.43
C ASP A 152 1.33 -10.40 11.04
N ALA A 153 2.15 -11.06 10.21
CA ALA A 153 3.36 -11.75 10.65
C ALA A 153 4.41 -10.80 11.26
N ALA A 154 4.52 -9.58 10.74
CA ALA A 154 5.45 -8.57 11.26
C ALA A 154 4.95 -7.93 12.57
N VAL A 155 3.65 -7.76 12.80
CA VAL A 155 3.14 -7.16 14.04
C VAL A 155 2.93 -8.16 15.18
N LEU A 156 2.75 -9.45 14.87
CA LEU A 156 2.53 -10.51 15.86
C LEU A 156 3.81 -11.07 16.50
N GLN A 157 5.00 -10.61 16.10
CA GLN A 157 6.28 -11.00 16.75
C GLN A 157 6.55 -10.20 18.06
N CYS A 158 5.53 -9.55 18.63
CA CYS A 158 5.54 -8.89 19.93
C CYS A 158 5.04 -9.79 21.06
#